data_AF-A0A970HKW5-F1
#
_entry.id   AF-A0A970HKW5-F1
#
_cell.length_a   1.000
_cell.length_b   1.000
_cell.length_c   1.000
_cell.angle_alpha   90.00
_cell.angle_beta   90.00
_cell.angle_gamma   90.00
#
_symmetry.space_group_name_H-M   'P 1'
#
loop_
_entity.id
_entity.type
_entity.pdbx_description
1 polymer ?
#
loop_
_entity_poly.entity_id
_entity_poly.type
_entity_poly.pdbx_seq_one_letter_code
_entity_poly.pdbx_strand_id
1 'polypeptide(L)'
;MDKGSFGQVERVLGDDALERAESEQRRKRIAGGPGHFRRQWDGIVAWRRYKDVWPSYSSEGHIIHIHAERLCSRPMAWGQHGVEAMAGLRVMKVNGVSIAQAYLQSQPKTALRLDSRLLNRLRTEIDSRKEASHEVFDNLPIF
;
A
#
# COMPACT_ATOMS: atom_id res chain seq x y z
N MET A 1 -22.87 -25.82 2.06
CA MET A 1 -22.66 -26.05 0.62
C MET A 1 -24.00 -26.09 -0.09
N ASP A 2 -24.29 -25.11 -0.93
CA ASP A 2 -25.40 -25.19 -1.90
C ASP A 2 -25.01 -26.21 -2.98
N LYS A 3 -25.40 -27.47 -2.76
CA LYS A 3 -25.00 -28.61 -3.60
C LYS A 3 -25.62 -28.55 -5.00
N GLY A 4 -26.78 -27.90 -5.14
CA GLY A 4 -27.50 -27.82 -6.42
C GLY A 4 -26.79 -26.91 -7.43
N SER A 5 -26.25 -25.78 -6.97
CA SER A 5 -25.62 -24.80 -7.86
C SER A 5 -24.21 -25.20 -8.31
N PHE A 6 -23.49 -26.05 -7.56
CA PHE A 6 -22.17 -26.55 -7.99
C PHE A 6 -22.25 -27.65 -9.05
N GLY A 7 -23.27 -28.52 -8.98
CA GLY A 7 -23.46 -29.58 -9.97
C GLY A 7 -23.66 -29.06 -11.41
N GLN A 8 -24.14 -27.82 -11.56
CA GLN A 8 -24.21 -27.16 -12.87
C GLN A 8 -22.83 -26.76 -13.40
N VAL A 9 -21.90 -26.36 -12.53
CA VAL A 9 -20.50 -26.04 -12.91
C VAL A 9 -19.78 -27.30 -13.39
N GLU A 10 -19.98 -28.41 -12.70
CA GLU A 10 -19.41 -29.71 -13.09
C GLU A 10 -19.93 -30.16 -14.46
N ARG A 11 -21.23 -29.98 -14.71
CA ARG A 11 -21.85 -30.29 -16.00
C ARG A 11 -21.28 -29.44 -17.14
N VAL A 12 -21.20 -28.12 -16.95
CA VAL A 12 -20.67 -27.19 -17.98
C VAL A 12 -19.18 -27.47 -18.27
N LEU A 13 -18.40 -27.79 -17.25
CA LEU A 13 -16.97 -28.10 -17.43
C LEU A 13 -16.74 -29.51 -17.98
N GLY A 14 -17.55 -30.49 -17.58
CA GLY A 14 -17.42 -31.89 -17.97
C GLY A 14 -17.96 -32.16 -19.37
N ASP A 15 -19.15 -31.66 -19.69
CA ASP A 15 -19.87 -31.99 -20.92
C ASP A 15 -19.54 -30.96 -22.01
N ASP A 16 -19.83 -29.68 -21.79
CA ASP A 16 -19.70 -28.66 -22.86
C ASP A 16 -18.25 -28.26 -23.16
N ALA A 17 -17.45 -28.06 -22.11
CA ALA A 17 -16.10 -27.51 -22.29
C ALA A 17 -15.09 -28.56 -22.76
N LEU A 18 -15.24 -29.81 -22.31
CA LEU A 18 -14.32 -30.91 -22.60
C LEU A 18 -14.54 -31.50 -24.00
N GLU A 19 -15.78 -31.48 -24.49
CA GLU A 19 -16.12 -31.80 -25.88
C GLU A 19 -15.55 -30.78 -26.88
N ARG A 20 -15.63 -29.48 -26.55
CA ARG A 20 -15.15 -28.38 -27.42
C ARG A 20 -13.65 -28.11 -27.31
N ALA A 21 -12.93 -28.90 -26.52
CA ALA A 21 -11.49 -28.70 -26.31
C ALA A 21 -10.69 -29.23 -27.51
N GLU A 22 -10.09 -28.31 -28.26
CA GLU A 22 -9.34 -28.61 -29.49
C GLU A 22 -7.97 -29.25 -29.25
N SER A 23 -7.45 -29.24 -28.01
CA SER A 23 -6.13 -29.77 -27.69
C SER A 23 -6.12 -30.58 -26.40
N GLU A 24 -5.21 -31.56 -26.35
CA GLU A 24 -5.00 -32.42 -25.19
C GLU A 24 -4.57 -31.61 -23.95
N GLN A 25 -3.76 -30.56 -24.14
CA GLN A 25 -3.39 -29.64 -23.08
C GLN A 25 -4.62 -28.88 -22.54
N ARG A 26 -5.52 -28.46 -23.41
CA ARG A 26 -6.76 -27.76 -23.01
C ARG A 26 -7.71 -28.72 -22.27
N ARG A 27 -7.86 -29.96 -22.73
CA ARG A 27 -8.61 -31.01 -22.03
C ARG A 27 -8.09 -31.24 -20.61
N LYS A 28 -6.77 -31.40 -20.44
CA LYS A 28 -6.14 -31.57 -19.12
C LYS A 28 -6.41 -30.39 -18.18
N ARG A 29 -6.35 -29.16 -18.68
CA ARG A 29 -6.68 -27.96 -17.89
C ARG A 29 -8.14 -27.93 -17.48
N ILE A 30 -9.06 -28.25 -18.38
CA ILE A 30 -10.50 -28.28 -18.10
C ILE A 30 -10.83 -29.38 -17.10
N ALA A 31 -10.24 -30.58 -17.24
CA ALA A 31 -10.42 -31.69 -16.32
C ALA A 31 -9.98 -31.36 -14.87
N GLY A 32 -8.97 -30.49 -14.69
CA GLY A 32 -8.55 -30.00 -13.38
C GLY A 32 -9.42 -28.86 -12.81
N GLY A 33 -10.24 -28.23 -13.65
CA GLY A 33 -11.07 -27.08 -13.32
C GLY A 33 -12.09 -27.32 -12.19
N PRO A 34 -12.90 -28.39 -12.22
CA PRO A 34 -13.89 -28.68 -11.19
C PRO A 34 -13.30 -28.72 -9.78
N GLY A 35 -12.13 -29.34 -9.61
CA GLY A 35 -11.44 -29.39 -8.32
C GLY A 35 -11.01 -28.01 -7.81
N HIS A 36 -10.60 -27.11 -8.72
CA HIS A 36 -10.28 -25.72 -8.38
C HIS A 36 -11.52 -24.95 -7.93
N PHE A 37 -12.61 -24.99 -8.71
CA PHE A 37 -13.86 -24.31 -8.35
C PHE A 37 -14.46 -24.84 -7.07
N ARG A 38 -14.37 -26.15 -6.82
CA ARG A 38 -14.87 -26.76 -5.57
C ARG A 38 -14.17 -26.19 -4.34
N ARG A 39 -12.84 -26.03 -4.39
CA ARG A 39 -12.05 -25.45 -3.29
C ARG A 39 -12.39 -23.98 -3.04
N GLN A 40 -12.72 -23.23 -4.09
CA GLN A 40 -13.06 -21.80 -3.99
C GLN A 40 -14.56 -21.54 -3.86
N TRP A 41 -15.39 -22.58 -3.84
CA TRP A 41 -16.84 -22.46 -3.99
C TRP A 41 -17.48 -21.60 -2.91
N ASP A 42 -17.05 -21.77 -1.66
CA ASP A 42 -17.57 -20.97 -0.54
C ASP A 42 -17.27 -19.47 -0.73
N GLY A 43 -16.09 -19.13 -1.27
CA GLY A 43 -15.74 -17.76 -1.62
C GLY A 43 -16.59 -17.19 -2.77
N ILE A 44 -16.84 -17.99 -3.81
CA ILE A 44 -17.70 -17.62 -4.95
C ILE A 44 -19.15 -17.38 -4.48
N VAL A 45 -19.68 -18.27 -3.63
CA VAL A 45 -21.01 -18.14 -3.05
C VAL A 45 -21.10 -16.91 -2.14
N ALA A 46 -20.07 -16.68 -1.30
CA ALA A 46 -20.00 -15.50 -0.45
C ALA A 46 -19.97 -14.21 -1.28
N TRP A 47 -19.15 -14.14 -2.33
CA TRP A 47 -19.11 -12.99 -3.24
C TRP A 47 -20.47 -12.70 -3.86
N ARG A 48 -21.19 -13.74 -4.33
CA ARG A 48 -22.55 -13.58 -4.87
C ARG A 48 -23.55 -13.12 -3.81
N ARG A 49 -23.48 -13.68 -2.60
CA ARG A 49 -24.41 -13.39 -1.50
C ARG A 49 -24.26 -11.96 -0.97
N TYR A 50 -23.03 -11.45 -0.93
CA TYR A 50 -22.72 -10.13 -0.40
C TYR A 50 -22.43 -9.10 -1.50
N LYS A 51 -22.85 -9.35 -2.75
CA LYS A 51 -22.54 -8.49 -3.91
C LYS A 51 -22.90 -7.01 -3.72
N ASP A 52 -23.92 -6.71 -2.92
CA ASP A 52 -24.44 -5.36 -2.69
C ASP A 52 -23.70 -4.63 -1.55
N VAL A 53 -23.01 -5.40 -0.70
CA VAL A 53 -22.19 -4.89 0.41
C VAL A 53 -20.71 -4.86 0.01
N TRP A 54 -20.29 -5.80 -0.83
CA TRP A 54 -18.91 -5.94 -1.28
C TRP A 54 -18.67 -5.03 -2.49
N PRO A 55 -17.81 -4.01 -2.38
CA PRO A 55 -17.51 -3.14 -3.52
C PRO A 55 -16.93 -3.98 -4.66
N SER A 56 -17.53 -3.90 -5.84
CA SER A 56 -17.20 -4.71 -7.03
C SER A 56 -15.85 -4.32 -7.65
N TYR A 57 -14.79 -4.31 -6.85
CA TYR A 57 -13.47 -3.87 -7.24
C TYR A 57 -12.55 -5.08 -7.38
N SER A 58 -11.87 -5.19 -8.52
CA SER A 58 -10.77 -6.13 -8.68
C SER A 58 -9.58 -5.60 -7.88
N SER A 59 -9.58 -5.91 -6.58
CA SER A 59 -8.47 -5.60 -5.67
C SER A 59 -7.16 -6.12 -6.24
N GLU A 60 -7.17 -7.32 -6.81
CA GLU A 60 -6.01 -7.93 -7.46
C GLU A 60 -5.56 -7.12 -8.67
N GLY A 61 -6.47 -6.74 -9.59
CA GLY A 61 -6.10 -5.98 -10.77
C GLY A 61 -5.44 -4.64 -10.42
N HIS A 62 -5.99 -3.92 -9.44
CA HIS A 62 -5.42 -2.65 -9.02
C HIS A 62 -4.09 -2.80 -8.28
N ILE A 63 -3.97 -3.75 -7.35
CA ILE A 63 -2.73 -3.99 -6.60
C ILE A 63 -1.62 -4.49 -7.54
N ILE A 64 -1.97 -5.38 -8.47
CA ILE A 64 -1.02 -5.93 -9.44
C ILE A 64 -0.55 -4.84 -10.41
N HIS A 65 -1.42 -3.94 -10.90
CA HIS A 65 -0.95 -2.84 -11.76
C HIS A 65 0.08 -1.96 -11.02
N ILE A 66 -0.20 -1.63 -9.76
CA ILE A 66 0.64 -0.76 -8.94
C ILE A 66 2.02 -1.37 -8.76
N HIS A 67 2.07 -2.68 -8.52
CA HIS A 67 3.31 -3.43 -8.34
C HIS A 67 4.04 -3.72 -9.67
N ALA A 68 3.32 -4.14 -10.71
CA ALA A 68 3.87 -4.55 -12.00
C ALA A 68 4.56 -3.41 -12.74
N GLU A 69 4.02 -2.18 -12.69
CA GLU A 69 4.59 -1.02 -13.39
C GLU A 69 6.08 -0.83 -13.09
N ARG A 70 6.55 -1.16 -11.88
CA ARG A 70 7.95 -0.98 -11.47
C ARG A 70 8.70 -2.29 -11.29
N LEU A 71 8.07 -3.31 -10.69
CA LEU A 71 8.73 -4.61 -10.48
C LEU A 71 8.98 -5.37 -11.78
N CYS A 72 8.11 -5.22 -12.79
CA CYS A 72 8.26 -5.89 -14.07
C CYS A 72 9.10 -5.08 -15.07
N SER A 73 9.13 -3.74 -14.97
CA SER A 73 9.86 -2.89 -15.92
C SER A 73 11.32 -2.64 -15.53
N ARG A 74 11.64 -2.66 -14.23
CA ARG A 74 12.98 -2.35 -13.70
C ARG A 74 13.39 -3.35 -12.62
N PRO A 75 13.94 -4.50 -13.02
CA PRO A 75 14.31 -5.58 -12.11
C PRO A 75 15.61 -5.29 -11.36
N MET A 76 15.69 -4.17 -10.63
CA MET A 76 16.86 -3.81 -9.82
C MET A 76 16.71 -4.25 -8.35
N ALA A 77 15.63 -4.93 -8.01
CA ALA A 77 15.25 -5.24 -6.62
C ALA A 77 14.78 -6.68 -6.42
N TRP A 78 15.27 -7.65 -7.21
CA TRP A 78 14.86 -9.07 -7.15
C TRP A 78 15.32 -9.86 -5.90
N GLY A 79 15.61 -9.18 -4.80
CA GLY A 79 15.78 -9.79 -3.49
C GLY A 79 14.55 -9.56 -2.62
N GLN A 80 14.29 -10.45 -1.65
CA GLN A 80 13.14 -10.35 -0.74
C GLN A 80 12.97 -8.95 -0.13
N HIS A 81 14.06 -8.39 0.44
CA HIS A 81 14.06 -7.04 1.00
C HIS A 81 13.82 -5.94 -0.04
N GLY A 82 14.36 -6.10 -1.25
CA GLY A 82 14.20 -5.14 -2.33
C GLY A 82 12.75 -5.08 -2.84
N VAL A 83 12.14 -6.25 -3.01
CA VAL A 83 10.72 -6.36 -3.40
C VAL A 83 9.83 -5.76 -2.32
N GLU A 84 10.07 -6.07 -1.06
CA GLU A 84 9.30 -5.55 0.07
C GLU A 84 9.38 -4.02 0.17
N ALA A 85 10.60 -3.46 0.15
CA ALA A 85 10.81 -2.01 0.19
C ALA A 85 10.15 -1.32 -1.02
N MET A 86 10.29 -1.89 -2.22
CA MET A 86 9.71 -1.33 -3.44
C MET A 86 8.18 -1.38 -3.43
N ALA A 87 7.60 -2.49 -2.96
CA ALA A 87 6.15 -2.64 -2.79
C ALA A 87 5.60 -1.59 -1.81
N GLY A 88 6.25 -1.43 -0.65
CA GLY A 88 5.87 -0.43 0.36
C GLY A 88 5.89 0.99 -0.20
N LEU A 89 6.99 1.39 -0.87
CA LEU A 89 7.11 2.73 -1.46
C LEU A 89 6.04 3.00 -2.55
N ARG A 90 5.66 1.99 -3.33
CA ARG A 90 4.62 2.12 -4.35
C ARG A 90 3.24 2.32 -3.73
N VAL A 91 2.91 1.56 -2.68
CA VAL A 91 1.66 1.73 -1.92
C VAL A 91 1.61 3.11 -1.27
N MET A 92 2.69 3.55 -0.62
CA MET A 92 2.79 4.89 -0.03
C MET A 92 2.54 5.99 -1.07
N LYS A 93 3.15 5.87 -2.25
CA LYS A 93 2.97 6.85 -3.33
C LYS A 93 1.51 6.92 -3.81
N VAL A 94 0.86 5.79 -4.04
CA VAL A 94 -0.55 5.75 -4.50
C VAL A 94 -1.49 6.31 -3.44
N ASN A 95 -1.19 6.07 -2.16
CA ASN A 95 -1.93 6.62 -1.03
C ASN A 95 -1.61 8.10 -0.74
N GLY A 96 -0.81 8.78 -1.57
CA GLY A 96 -0.45 10.19 -1.39
C GLY A 96 0.49 10.47 -0.22
N VAL A 97 1.13 9.43 0.34
CA VAL A 97 2.07 9.58 1.46
C VAL A 97 3.35 10.24 0.95
N SER A 98 3.78 11.31 1.63
CA SER A 98 5.09 11.91 1.38
C SER A 98 6.20 11.00 1.90
N ILE A 99 6.91 10.36 0.98
CA ILE A 99 8.05 9.48 1.30
C ILE A 99 9.13 10.26 2.07
N ALA A 100 9.38 11.51 1.69
CA ALA A 100 10.36 12.36 2.36
C ALA A 100 9.97 12.61 3.83
N GLN A 101 8.70 12.91 4.11
CA GLN A 101 8.24 13.09 5.48
C GLN A 101 8.29 11.79 6.27
N ALA A 102 7.84 10.68 5.69
CA ALA A 102 7.88 9.37 6.34
C ALA A 102 9.34 8.96 6.68
N TYR A 103 10.27 9.23 5.77
CA TYR A 103 11.70 9.03 6.03
C TYR A 103 12.19 9.89 7.18
N LEU A 104 11.93 11.21 7.17
CA LEU A 104 12.34 12.11 8.24
C LEU A 104 11.77 11.73 9.61
N GLN A 105 10.53 11.23 9.64
CA GLN A 105 9.89 10.73 10.85
C GLN A 105 10.50 9.40 11.35
N SER A 106 10.98 8.55 10.45
CA SER A 106 11.65 7.29 10.80
C SER A 106 13.07 7.49 11.34
N GLN A 107 13.68 8.65 11.07
CA GLN A 107 15.01 8.96 11.59
C GLN A 107 14.94 9.20 13.09
N PRO A 108 15.94 8.74 13.86
CA PRO A 108 16.05 9.10 15.26
C PRO A 108 16.10 10.63 15.36
N LYS A 109 15.27 11.20 16.23
CA LYS A 109 15.32 12.64 16.51
C LYS A 109 16.64 12.94 17.20
N THR A 110 17.64 13.32 16.42
CA THR A 110 18.88 13.85 16.98
C THR A 110 18.51 15.12 17.73
N ALA A 111 18.72 15.13 19.05
CA ALA A 111 18.64 16.37 19.79
C ALA A 111 19.64 17.33 19.13
N LEU A 112 19.12 18.39 18.50
CA LEU A 112 19.96 19.45 17.97
C LEU A 112 20.76 19.99 19.15
N ARG A 113 22.05 19.64 19.22
CA ARG A 113 22.96 20.21 20.19
C ARG A 113 23.24 21.63 19.75
N LEU A 114 22.46 22.55 20.30
CA LEU A 114 22.75 23.97 20.18
C LEU A 114 24.08 24.25 20.85
N ASP A 115 24.95 24.97 20.14
CA ASP A 115 26.26 25.36 20.67
C ASP A 115 26.07 26.21 21.92
N SER A 116 26.62 25.77 23.05
CA SER A 116 26.45 26.43 24.35
C SER A 116 26.99 27.86 24.34
N ARG A 117 27.99 28.17 23.51
CA ARG A 117 28.57 29.52 23.40
C ARG A 117 27.63 30.42 22.62
N LEU A 118 27.02 29.93 21.54
CA LEU A 118 25.99 30.65 20.81
C LEU A 118 24.79 30.95 21.71
N LEU A 119 24.32 29.97 22.49
CA LEU A 119 23.23 30.16 23.45
C LEU A 119 23.55 31.20 24.52
N ASN A 120 24.74 31.14 25.10
CA ASN A 120 25.17 32.13 26.09
C ASN A 120 25.30 33.52 25.47
N ARG A 121 25.84 33.64 24.26
CA ARG A 121 25.94 34.92 23.55
C ARG A 121 24.56 35.50 23.26
N LEU A 122 23.63 34.70 22.73
CA LEU A 122 22.26 35.11 22.47
C LEU A 122 21.56 35.53 23.77
N ARG A 123 21.80 34.81 24.87
CA ARG A 123 21.24 35.17 26.17
C ARG A 123 21.78 36.51 26.67
N THR A 124 23.09 36.73 26.60
CA THR A 124 23.69 38.01 26.97
C THR A 124 23.23 39.16 26.08
N GLU A 125 23.00 38.91 24.79
CA GLU A 125 22.45 39.92 23.86
C GLU A 125 20.98 40.24 24.16
N ILE A 126 20.18 39.25 24.53
CA ILE A 126 18.78 39.48 24.94
C ILE A 126 18.76 40.25 26.26
N ASP A 127 19.59 39.87 27.23
CA ASP A 127 19.63 40.52 28.54
C ASP A 127 20.16 41.97 28.43
N SER A 128 21.18 42.23 27.59
CA SER A 128 21.67 43.59 27.34
C SER A 128 20.68 44.46 26.55
N ARG A 129 19.92 43.87 25.62
CA ARG A 129 18.84 44.57 24.92
C ARG A 129 17.63 44.83 25.81
N LYS A 130 17.33 43.95 26.77
CA LYS A 130 16.28 44.17 27.78
C LYS A 130 16.55 45.39 28.63
N GLU A 131 17.81 45.64 29.01
CA GLU A 131 18.16 46.86 29.75
C GLU A 131 18.12 48.12 28.88
N ALA A 132 18.29 48.00 27.56
CA ALA A 132 18.12 49.10 26.62
C ALA A 132 16.65 49.39 26.28
N SER A 133 15.74 48.44 26.49
CA SER A 133 14.31 48.49 26.11
C SER A 133 13.40 48.54 27.33
N HIS A 134 13.58 49.57 28.16
CA HIS A 134 12.65 49.83 29.27
C HIS A 134 11.38 50.59 28.84
N GLU A 135 11.36 51.17 27.63
CA GLU A 135 10.17 51.77 27.05
C GLU A 135 9.49 50.79 26.10
N VAL A 136 8.26 50.41 26.44
CA VAL A 136 7.43 49.47 25.69
C VAL A 136 6.11 50.19 25.39
N PHE A 137 5.77 50.37 24.12
CA PHE A 137 4.45 50.83 23.69
C PHE A 137 3.69 49.63 23.12
N ASP A 138 2.54 49.30 23.71
CA ASP A 138 1.72 48.13 23.33
C ASP A 138 2.50 46.80 23.19
N ASN A 139 3.30 46.46 24.21
CA ASN A 139 4.11 45.22 24.26
C ASN A 139 5.17 45.06 23.14
N LEU A 140 5.45 46.12 22.38
CA LEU A 140 6.54 46.14 21.40
C LEU A 140 7.67 47.05 21.92
N PRO A 141 8.94 46.58 21.88
CA PRO A 141 10.08 47.42 22.20
C PRO A 141 10.21 48.49 21.12
N ILE A 142 10.27 49.75 21.54
CA ILE A 142 10.51 50.88 20.64
C ILE A 142 12.03 51.11 20.61
N PHE A 143 12.61 51.17 19.42
CA PHE A 143 14.04 51.38 19.18
C PHE A 143 14.41 52.87 19.15
#